data_AF-A0A225MAZ3-F1
#
_entry.id   AF-A0A225MAZ3-F1
#
_cell.length_a   1.000
_cell.length_b   1.000
_cell.length_c   1.000
_cell.angle_alpha   90.00
_cell.angle_beta   90.00
_cell.angle_gamma   90.00
#
_symmetry.space_group_name_H-M   'P 1'
#
loop_
_entity.id
_entity.type
_entity.pdbx_description
1 polymer ?
#
loop_
_entity_poly.entity_id
_entity_poly.type
_entity_poly.pdbx_seq_one_letter_code
_entity_poly.pdbx_strand_id
1 'polypeptide(L)'
;MSDLPRRIHIHEEGPREGFQIEPGPIASADKVRFIEMLADTGLTEIQCVSFVNPRRVPTMADAEEVAGAIRQRDGVHYTGLWLNQRGLLRALQTPLHTEGYVRTSGSDAFSLSNNGRSVEESLQEQRATLDYCIEHNIPLSGGIVTTAFGCNLEGEIPAARVVERVAQLLDFVESYGLQLPILRLADTVGWANPNSVATLLGALREKWPELRLGLHLHDTRGTAMANALIGLQFGIDTFDSSCAGLGGCPFAGHKGAAGNICTEDLAFMCAEMGIETGVDLDALAECARYAEELVGHPLPGKLMRGGTLTRWRVQ
;
A
#
# COMPACT_ATOMS: atom_id res chain seq x y z
N MET A 1 11.44 -16.76 -21.66
CA MET A 1 9.97 -16.69 -21.48
C MET A 1 9.74 -15.65 -20.40
N SER A 2 8.87 -14.67 -20.60
CA SER A 2 8.75 -13.58 -19.63
C SER A 2 8.08 -14.08 -18.35
N ASP A 3 8.63 -13.74 -17.18
CA ASP A 3 8.03 -14.01 -15.86
C ASP A 3 6.79 -13.12 -15.59
N LEU A 4 6.26 -12.42 -16.60
CA LEU A 4 5.08 -11.56 -16.45
C LEU A 4 3.91 -12.36 -15.87
N PRO A 5 3.26 -11.88 -14.80
CA PRO A 5 2.11 -12.56 -14.24
C PRO A 5 0.94 -12.48 -15.23
N ARG A 6 0.05 -13.47 -15.18
CA ARG A 6 -1.18 -13.46 -16.00
C ARG A 6 -2.19 -12.44 -15.50
N ARG A 7 -2.19 -12.22 -14.18
CA ARG A 7 -3.10 -11.32 -13.47
C ARG A 7 -2.33 -10.63 -12.35
N ILE A 8 -2.67 -9.38 -12.07
CA ILE A 8 -2.24 -8.71 -10.85
C ILE A 8 -3.40 -8.53 -9.87
N HIS A 9 -3.03 -8.41 -8.60
CA HIS A 9 -3.86 -7.98 -7.50
C HIS A 9 -3.48 -6.55 -7.12
N ILE A 10 -4.48 -5.68 -6.98
CA ILE A 10 -4.28 -4.29 -6.59
C ILE A 10 -4.87 -4.10 -5.20
N HIS A 11 -4.03 -3.63 -4.28
CA HIS A 11 -4.44 -3.20 -2.96
C HIS A 11 -4.58 -1.67 -2.97
N GLU A 12 -5.83 -1.20 -2.95
CA GLU A 12 -6.15 0.23 -3.05
C GLU A 12 -6.03 0.92 -1.70
N GLU A 13 -5.07 1.83 -1.59
CA GLU A 13 -4.69 2.54 -0.36
C GLU A 13 -5.24 3.97 -0.31
N GLY A 14 -5.84 4.49 -1.38
CA GLY A 14 -6.27 5.88 -1.51
C GLY A 14 -7.18 6.40 -0.40
N PRO A 15 -8.23 5.68 0.02
CA PRO A 15 -9.08 6.14 1.12
C PRO A 15 -8.33 6.30 2.45
N ARG A 16 -7.30 5.48 2.71
CA ARG A 16 -6.46 5.57 3.91
C ARG A 16 -5.28 6.51 3.72
N GLU A 17 -4.32 6.16 2.86
CA GLU A 17 -3.08 6.94 2.68
C GLU A 17 -3.30 8.29 2.04
N GLY A 18 -4.21 8.34 1.08
CA GLY A 18 -4.60 9.57 0.40
C GLY A 18 -5.07 10.61 1.39
N PHE A 19 -6.24 10.35 1.96
CA PHE A 19 -6.91 11.29 2.84
C PHE A 19 -6.13 11.60 4.11
N GLN A 20 -5.19 10.73 4.52
CA GLN A 20 -4.37 10.96 5.71
C GLN A 20 -3.53 12.24 5.63
N ILE A 21 -3.04 12.62 4.44
CA ILE A 21 -2.16 13.78 4.26
C ILE A 21 -2.89 15.04 3.78
N GLU A 22 -4.17 14.93 3.46
CA GLU A 22 -4.92 16.03 2.89
C GLU A 22 -5.15 17.17 3.91
N PRO A 23 -5.04 18.44 3.49
CA PRO A 23 -5.08 19.58 4.41
C PRO A 23 -6.49 19.90 4.94
N GLY A 24 -7.52 19.44 4.25
CA GLY A 24 -8.93 19.76 4.54
C GLY A 24 -9.70 18.59 5.12
N PRO A 25 -10.74 18.84 5.92
CA PRO A 25 -11.65 17.79 6.34
C PRO A 25 -12.45 17.31 5.12
N ILE A 26 -12.35 16.02 4.82
CA ILE A 26 -13.25 15.33 3.88
C ILE A 26 -14.39 14.75 4.72
N ALA A 27 -15.63 15.03 4.35
CA ALA A 27 -16.79 14.55 5.12
C ALA A 27 -16.86 13.01 5.10
N SER A 28 -17.30 12.40 6.21
CA SER A 28 -17.41 10.94 6.32
C SER A 28 -18.24 10.34 5.19
N ALA A 29 -19.36 10.99 4.81
CA ALA A 29 -20.23 10.54 3.74
C ALA A 29 -19.53 10.51 2.37
N ASP A 30 -18.63 11.46 2.11
CA ASP A 30 -17.84 11.51 0.88
C ASP A 30 -16.76 10.42 0.87
N LYS A 31 -16.10 10.16 2.01
CA LYS A 31 -15.16 9.04 2.15
C LYS A 31 -15.85 7.70 1.90
N VAL A 32 -17.02 7.49 2.50
CA VAL A 32 -17.84 6.27 2.30
C VAL A 32 -18.20 6.14 0.83
N ARG A 33 -18.73 7.20 0.21
CA ARG A 33 -19.08 7.19 -1.21
C ARG A 33 -17.88 6.83 -2.08
N PHE A 34 -16.70 7.38 -1.81
CA PHE A 34 -15.49 7.08 -2.56
C PHE A 34 -15.07 5.61 -2.45
N ILE A 35 -15.04 5.06 -1.23
CA ILE A 35 -14.73 3.64 -0.98
C ILE A 35 -15.72 2.72 -1.72
N GLU A 36 -17.00 3.09 -1.67
CA GLU A 36 -18.05 2.34 -2.33
C GLU A 36 -17.95 2.39 -3.86
N MET A 37 -17.60 3.55 -4.43
CA MET A 37 -17.32 3.68 -5.87
C MET A 37 -16.12 2.83 -6.28
N LEU A 38 -15.04 2.83 -5.49
CA LEU A 38 -13.87 1.98 -5.74
C LEU A 38 -14.24 0.50 -5.73
N ALA A 39 -15.08 0.05 -4.80
CA ALA A 39 -15.55 -1.33 -4.76
C ALA A 39 -16.38 -1.73 -5.99
N ASP A 40 -17.08 -0.79 -6.60
CA ASP A 40 -17.88 -1.02 -7.80
C ASP A 40 -17.01 -1.09 -9.08
N THR A 41 -15.70 -0.83 -9.00
CA THR A 41 -14.77 -0.94 -10.14
C THR A 41 -14.27 -2.37 -10.40
N GLY A 42 -14.48 -3.31 -9.48
CA GLY A 42 -13.90 -4.65 -9.53
C GLY A 42 -12.60 -4.82 -8.73
N LEU A 43 -12.14 -3.77 -8.02
CA LEU A 43 -11.11 -3.90 -6.99
C LEU A 43 -11.57 -4.86 -5.88
N THR A 44 -10.67 -5.75 -5.45
CA THR A 44 -10.96 -6.80 -4.46
C THR A 44 -10.36 -6.55 -3.09
N GLU A 45 -9.47 -5.56 -2.92
CA GLU A 45 -8.89 -5.18 -1.63
C GLU A 45 -8.79 -3.66 -1.52
N ILE A 46 -9.40 -3.09 -0.49
CA ILE A 46 -9.46 -1.64 -0.27
C ILE A 46 -9.16 -1.33 1.19
N GLN A 47 -8.10 -0.55 1.42
CA GLN A 47 -7.79 -0.04 2.74
C GLN A 47 -8.53 1.27 2.99
N CYS A 48 -9.53 1.19 3.86
CA CYS A 48 -10.57 2.19 3.99
C CYS A 48 -10.20 3.35 4.93
N VAL A 49 -9.59 3.02 6.07
CA VAL A 49 -9.39 3.96 7.19
C VAL A 49 -8.13 3.59 7.97
N SER A 50 -7.74 4.44 8.92
CA SER A 50 -6.65 4.19 9.85
C SER A 50 -7.08 4.42 11.30
N PHE A 51 -6.97 3.40 12.15
CA PHE A 51 -7.28 3.45 13.59
C PHE A 51 -6.12 4.03 14.41
N VAL A 52 -5.50 5.09 13.90
CA VAL A 52 -4.40 5.83 14.54
C VAL A 52 -4.92 6.87 15.53
N ASN A 53 -4.00 7.50 16.27
CA ASN A 53 -4.36 8.55 17.22
C ASN A 53 -4.94 9.77 16.48
N PRO A 54 -6.22 10.15 16.70
CA PRO A 54 -6.88 11.24 15.98
C PRO A 54 -6.24 12.61 16.26
N ARG A 55 -5.50 12.76 17.37
CA ARG A 55 -4.74 14.00 17.64
C ARG A 55 -3.49 14.12 16.77
N ARG A 56 -2.92 12.99 16.33
CA ARG A 56 -1.75 12.97 15.42
C ARG A 56 -2.20 13.00 13.97
N VAL A 57 -3.35 12.40 13.67
CA VAL A 57 -3.90 12.28 12.32
C VAL A 57 -5.39 12.66 12.35
N PRO A 58 -5.72 13.97 12.33
CA PRO A 58 -7.10 14.43 12.45
C PRO A 58 -8.02 13.99 11.30
N THR A 59 -7.47 13.80 10.11
CA THR A 59 -8.20 13.34 8.92
C THR A 59 -8.74 11.91 9.04
N MET A 60 -8.28 11.14 10.03
CA MET A 60 -8.72 9.77 10.32
C MET A 60 -9.49 9.67 11.66
N ALA A 61 -9.97 10.80 12.18
CA ALA A 61 -10.68 10.82 13.46
C ALA A 61 -12.08 10.18 13.42
N ASP A 62 -12.67 10.09 12.24
CA ASP A 62 -13.98 9.51 11.91
C ASP A 62 -13.88 8.05 11.43
N ALA A 63 -12.76 7.36 11.69
CA ALA A 63 -12.50 6.00 11.18
C ALA A 63 -13.64 5.01 11.49
N GLU A 64 -14.15 4.99 12.72
CA GLU A 64 -15.26 4.12 13.12
C GLU A 64 -16.59 4.47 12.44
N GLU A 65 -16.85 5.77 12.24
CA GLU A 65 -18.06 6.26 11.55
C GLU A 65 -18.05 5.84 10.08
N VAL A 66 -16.93 6.08 9.40
CA VAL A 66 -16.74 5.66 8.00
C VAL A 66 -16.82 4.14 7.90
N ALA A 67 -16.08 3.41 8.74
CA ALA A 67 -16.07 1.95 8.73
C ALA A 67 -17.47 1.33 8.92
N GLY A 68 -18.28 1.89 9.83
CA GLY A 68 -19.64 1.42 10.09
C GLY A 68 -20.66 1.78 9.01
N ALA A 69 -20.38 2.80 8.19
CA ALA A 69 -21.30 3.30 7.17
C ALA A 69 -21.08 2.68 5.78
N ILE A 70 -19.93 2.05 5.52
CA ILE A 70 -19.64 1.40 4.22
C ILE A 70 -20.62 0.24 3.99
N ARG A 71 -21.35 0.28 2.89
CA ARG A 71 -22.06 -0.89 2.37
C ARG A 71 -21.06 -1.82 1.69
N GLN A 72 -20.66 -2.90 2.35
CA GLN A 72 -19.68 -3.82 1.79
C GLN A 72 -20.24 -4.62 0.60
N ARG A 73 -19.45 -4.77 -0.47
CA ARG A 73 -19.76 -5.62 -1.63
C ARG A 73 -19.18 -7.02 -1.39
N ASP A 74 -19.93 -8.04 -1.79
CA ASP A 74 -19.46 -9.43 -1.72
C ASP A 74 -18.18 -9.60 -2.55
N GLY A 75 -17.18 -10.28 -1.98
CA GLY A 75 -15.90 -10.53 -2.64
C GLY A 75 -14.89 -9.38 -2.56
N VAL A 76 -15.21 -8.27 -1.88
CA VAL A 76 -14.27 -7.18 -1.62
C VAL A 76 -13.78 -7.22 -0.17
N HIS A 77 -12.47 -7.19 0.00
CA HIS A 77 -11.79 -7.22 1.27
C HIS A 77 -11.51 -5.79 1.76
N TYR A 78 -12.37 -5.30 2.66
CA TYR A 78 -12.24 -3.98 3.26
C TYR A 78 -11.41 -4.03 4.54
N THR A 79 -10.27 -3.33 4.59
CA THR A 79 -9.38 -3.31 5.76
C THR A 79 -9.25 -1.91 6.36
N GLY A 80 -8.73 -1.82 7.58
CA GLY A 80 -8.28 -0.57 8.16
C GLY A 80 -6.92 -0.73 8.84
N LEU A 81 -6.05 0.26 8.65
CA LEU A 81 -4.70 0.25 9.24
C LEU A 81 -4.78 0.39 10.76
N TRP A 82 -3.97 -0.38 11.46
CA TRP A 82 -3.68 -0.17 12.88
C TRP A 82 -2.19 -0.42 13.14
N LEU A 83 -1.60 0.34 14.07
CA LEU A 83 -0.14 0.31 14.31
C LEU A 83 0.25 -0.16 15.71
N ASN A 84 -0.75 -0.38 16.57
CA ASN A 84 -0.59 -0.84 17.94
C ASN A 84 -1.88 -1.52 18.43
N GLN A 85 -1.81 -2.16 19.60
CA GLN A 85 -2.92 -2.90 20.19
C GLN A 85 -4.19 -2.04 20.42
N ARG A 86 -4.05 -0.73 20.72
CA ARG A 86 -5.23 0.14 20.88
C ARG A 86 -5.95 0.36 19.55
N GLY A 87 -5.20 0.53 18.45
CA GLY A 87 -5.76 0.62 17.11
C GLY A 87 -6.44 -0.70 16.70
N LEU A 88 -5.82 -1.83 17.02
CA LEU A 88 -6.39 -3.16 16.77
C LEU A 88 -7.72 -3.35 17.50
N LEU A 89 -7.80 -3.00 18.79
CA LEU A 89 -9.04 -3.08 19.55
C LEU A 89 -10.17 -2.21 18.98
N ARG A 90 -9.82 -1.05 18.38
CA ARG A 90 -10.80 -0.21 17.67
C ARG A 90 -11.23 -0.86 16.35
N ALA A 91 -10.30 -1.42 15.58
CA ALA A 91 -10.60 -2.11 14.33
C ALA A 91 -11.60 -3.26 14.52
N LEU A 92 -11.41 -4.06 15.59
CA LEU A 92 -12.28 -5.17 15.95
C LEU A 92 -13.72 -4.77 16.33
N GLN A 93 -13.98 -3.49 16.58
CA GLN A 93 -15.32 -2.96 16.84
C GLN A 93 -16.06 -2.51 15.57
N THR A 94 -15.43 -2.67 14.40
CA THR A 94 -15.98 -2.26 13.11
C THR A 94 -16.30 -3.49 12.25
N PRO A 95 -17.12 -3.35 11.19
CA PRO A 95 -17.38 -4.47 10.29
C PRO A 95 -16.24 -4.73 9.29
N LEU A 96 -15.12 -4.01 9.37
CA LEU A 96 -13.98 -4.21 8.48
C LEU A 96 -13.23 -5.50 8.79
N HIS A 97 -12.61 -6.08 7.77
CA HIS A 97 -11.69 -7.20 7.94
C HIS A 97 -10.48 -6.72 8.73
N THR A 98 -10.15 -7.48 9.78
CA THR A 98 -9.02 -7.21 10.65
C THR A 98 -7.97 -8.27 10.43
N GLU A 99 -6.76 -7.84 10.14
CA GLU A 99 -5.64 -8.72 9.79
C GLU A 99 -4.37 -8.26 10.47
N GLY A 100 -3.54 -9.23 10.88
CA GLY A 100 -2.20 -9.01 11.41
C GLY A 100 -1.21 -8.69 10.30
N TYR A 101 -0.35 -7.71 10.57
CA TYR A 101 0.79 -7.38 9.73
C TYR A 101 2.06 -7.23 10.57
N VAL A 102 3.16 -7.78 10.07
CA VAL A 102 4.49 -7.55 10.65
C VAL A 102 5.27 -6.52 9.82
N ARG A 103 6.11 -5.73 10.46
CA ARG A 103 6.77 -4.58 9.84
C ARG A 103 8.21 -4.43 10.29
N THR A 104 9.06 -3.99 9.38
CA THR A 104 10.44 -3.60 9.65
C THR A 104 10.82 -2.43 8.74
N SER A 105 12.00 -1.85 8.97
CA SER A 105 12.49 -0.69 8.22
C SER A 105 13.91 -0.96 7.72
N GLY A 106 14.17 -0.61 6.46
CA GLY A 106 15.51 -0.56 5.89
C GLY A 106 16.41 0.49 6.55
N SER A 107 15.82 1.58 7.07
CA SER A 107 16.52 2.65 7.77
C SER A 107 16.24 2.65 9.27
N ASP A 108 17.31 2.75 10.06
CA ASP A 108 17.24 2.89 11.51
C ASP A 108 16.82 4.31 11.90
N ALA A 109 17.33 5.32 11.18
CA ALA A 109 16.97 6.72 11.38
C ALA A 109 15.48 6.97 11.12
N PHE A 110 14.92 6.35 10.07
CA PHE A 110 13.49 6.41 9.78
C PHE A 110 12.66 5.75 10.87
N SER A 111 13.04 4.55 11.33
CA SER A 111 12.32 3.88 12.42
C SER A 111 12.28 4.75 13.67
N LEU A 112 13.41 5.34 14.05
CA LEU A 112 13.49 6.22 15.22
C LEU A 112 12.63 7.47 15.05
N SER A 113 12.68 8.12 13.88
CA SER A 113 11.91 9.34 13.62
C SER A 113 10.40 9.10 13.55
N ASN A 114 9.97 8.02 12.88
CA ASN A 114 8.56 7.72 12.64
C ASN A 114 7.88 7.07 13.85
N ASN A 115 8.57 6.10 14.47
CA ASN A 115 8.02 5.25 15.53
C ASN A 115 8.54 5.62 16.93
N GLY A 116 9.58 6.46 17.03
CA GLY A 116 10.24 6.77 18.30
C GLY A 116 11.13 5.64 18.82
N ARG A 117 11.46 4.64 17.98
CA ARG A 117 12.13 3.40 18.38
C ARG A 117 13.04 2.84 17.28
N SER A 118 14.05 2.10 17.69
CA SER A 118 14.90 1.31 16.79
C SER A 118 14.11 0.17 16.12
N VAL A 119 14.68 -0.42 15.08
CA VAL A 119 14.10 -1.57 14.38
C VAL A 119 13.92 -2.77 15.32
N GLU A 120 14.91 -3.03 16.17
CA GLU A 120 14.88 -4.13 17.15
C GLU A 120 13.75 -3.93 18.18
N GLU A 121 13.64 -2.74 18.76
CA GLU A 121 12.55 -2.40 19.68
C GLU A 121 11.17 -2.49 18.98
N SER A 122 11.09 -2.15 17.70
CA SER A 122 9.86 -2.30 16.91
C SER A 122 9.49 -3.77 16.70
N LEU A 123 10.46 -4.70 16.54
CA LEU A 123 10.18 -6.14 16.50
C LEU A 123 9.69 -6.66 17.86
N GLN A 124 10.25 -6.15 18.95
CA GLN A 124 9.83 -6.53 20.31
C GLN A 124 8.38 -6.09 20.61
N GLU A 125 7.99 -4.88 20.21
CA GLU A 125 6.60 -4.40 20.35
C GLU A 125 5.61 -5.26 19.56
N GLN A 126 6.04 -5.78 18.40
CA GLN A 126 5.21 -6.64 17.56
C GLN A 126 4.96 -8.02 18.17
N ARG A 127 5.77 -8.49 19.14
CA ARG A 127 5.50 -9.74 19.87
C ARG A 127 4.13 -9.70 20.53
N ALA A 128 3.87 -8.68 21.34
CA ALA A 128 2.60 -8.54 22.05
C ALA A 128 1.41 -8.40 21.09
N THR A 129 1.64 -7.81 19.91
CA THR A 129 0.60 -7.70 18.88
C THR A 129 0.32 -9.06 18.24
N LEU A 130 1.37 -9.80 17.88
CA LEU A 130 1.23 -11.10 17.23
C LEU A 130 0.66 -12.16 18.20
N ASP A 131 1.09 -12.13 19.47
CA ASP A 131 0.49 -12.91 20.55
C ASP A 131 -1.02 -12.68 20.62
N TYR A 132 -1.44 -11.41 20.63
CA TYR A 132 -2.84 -11.04 20.65
C TYR A 132 -3.59 -11.52 19.40
N CYS A 133 -3.00 -11.36 18.20
CA CYS A 133 -3.59 -11.86 16.96
C CYS A 133 -3.82 -13.38 17.02
N ILE A 134 -2.83 -14.14 17.49
CA ILE A 134 -2.94 -15.60 17.64
C ILE A 134 -4.02 -15.97 18.65
N GLU A 135 -4.02 -15.35 19.83
CA GLU A 135 -5.02 -15.59 20.89
C GLU A 135 -6.46 -15.35 20.40
N HIS A 136 -6.64 -14.36 19.53
CA HIS A 136 -7.93 -13.96 18.99
C HIS A 136 -8.24 -14.50 17.58
N ASN A 137 -7.45 -15.43 17.06
CA ASN A 137 -7.61 -16.02 15.71
C ASN A 137 -7.65 -14.97 14.58
N ILE A 138 -6.89 -13.90 14.72
CA ILE A 138 -6.70 -12.88 13.69
C ILE A 138 -5.55 -13.35 12.78
N PRO A 139 -5.78 -13.55 11.47
CA PRO A 139 -4.77 -14.10 10.58
C PRO A 139 -3.61 -13.12 10.39
N LEU A 140 -2.38 -13.64 10.31
CA LEU A 140 -1.24 -12.88 9.79
C LEU A 140 -1.35 -12.85 8.27
N SER A 141 -1.68 -11.70 7.69
CA SER A 141 -1.93 -11.58 6.25
C SER A 141 -0.72 -11.10 5.46
N GLY A 142 0.29 -10.51 6.11
CA GLY A 142 1.52 -10.15 5.42
C GLY A 142 2.54 -9.40 6.26
N GLY A 143 3.57 -8.92 5.57
CA GLY A 143 4.59 -8.06 6.16
C GLY A 143 5.03 -6.95 5.23
N ILE A 144 5.72 -5.95 5.78
CA ILE A 144 6.22 -4.81 5.02
C ILE A 144 7.62 -4.37 5.47
N VAL A 145 8.48 -4.02 4.51
CA VAL A 145 9.74 -3.32 4.75
C VAL A 145 9.62 -1.88 4.27
N THR A 146 9.56 -0.92 5.19
CA THR A 146 9.59 0.51 4.83
C THR A 146 10.99 0.97 4.48
N THR A 147 11.12 2.03 3.68
CA THR A 147 12.41 2.57 3.20
C THR A 147 13.30 1.50 2.54
N ALA A 148 12.71 0.56 1.81
CA ALA A 148 13.42 -0.56 1.21
C ALA A 148 14.41 -0.13 0.11
N PHE A 149 14.26 1.08 -0.43
CA PHE A 149 15.07 1.55 -1.56
C PHE A 149 15.88 2.82 -1.25
N GLY A 150 15.70 3.40 -0.07
CA GLY A 150 16.33 4.66 0.30
C GLY A 150 15.59 5.37 1.44
N CYS A 151 16.26 6.33 2.05
CA CYS A 151 15.74 7.12 3.15
C CYS A 151 16.24 8.57 3.08
N ASN A 152 15.35 9.54 3.27
CA ASN A 152 15.74 10.95 3.31
C ASN A 152 16.56 11.34 4.57
N LEU A 153 16.57 10.49 5.61
CA LEU A 153 17.30 10.73 6.86
C LEU A 153 18.67 10.04 6.88
N GLU A 154 18.79 8.88 6.23
CA GLU A 154 19.99 8.04 6.27
C GLU A 154 20.71 7.94 4.92
N GLY A 155 20.04 8.35 3.83
CA GLY A 155 20.54 8.27 2.46
C GLY A 155 20.24 6.92 1.82
N GLU A 156 21.23 6.40 1.10
CA GLU A 156 21.13 5.13 0.38
C GLU A 156 20.95 3.95 1.34
N ILE A 157 19.99 3.07 1.04
CA ILE A 157 19.76 1.83 1.78
C ILE A 157 20.22 0.67 0.88
N PRO A 158 21.37 0.03 1.18
CA PRO A 158 21.86 -1.07 0.36
C PRO A 158 20.91 -2.27 0.38
N ALA A 159 20.75 -2.95 -0.76
CA ALA A 159 19.91 -4.14 -0.87
C ALA A 159 20.30 -5.23 0.15
N ALA A 160 21.60 -5.39 0.45
CA ALA A 160 22.09 -6.33 1.46
C ALA A 160 21.49 -6.06 2.85
N ARG A 161 21.36 -4.79 3.25
CA ARG A 161 20.74 -4.43 4.52
C ARG A 161 19.27 -4.81 4.53
N VAL A 162 18.54 -4.58 3.44
CA VAL A 162 17.13 -4.99 3.34
C VAL A 162 17.00 -6.50 3.43
N VAL A 163 17.87 -7.27 2.76
CA VAL A 163 17.92 -8.73 2.86
C VAL A 163 18.17 -9.18 4.31
N GLU A 164 19.02 -8.50 5.09
CA GLU A 164 19.19 -8.76 6.52
C GLU A 164 17.91 -8.49 7.32
N ARG A 165 17.22 -7.36 7.06
CA ARG A 165 15.94 -7.04 7.69
C ARG A 165 14.85 -8.06 7.38
N VAL A 166 14.80 -8.56 6.15
CA VAL A 166 13.88 -9.63 5.74
C VAL A 166 14.19 -10.92 6.49
N ALA A 167 15.47 -11.31 6.61
CA ALA A 167 15.85 -12.51 7.37
C ALA A 167 15.36 -12.41 8.82
N GLN A 168 15.62 -11.29 9.48
CA GLN A 168 15.17 -11.04 10.86
C GLN A 168 13.65 -11.14 11.01
N LEU A 169 12.90 -10.61 10.04
CA LEU A 169 11.43 -10.65 10.05
C LEU A 169 10.89 -12.07 9.82
N LEU A 170 11.52 -12.84 8.93
CA LEU A 170 11.13 -14.23 8.67
C LEU A 170 11.44 -15.13 9.86
N ASP A 171 12.63 -15.02 10.46
CA ASP A 171 13.01 -15.73 11.68
C ASP A 171 12.04 -15.41 12.82
N PHE A 172 11.61 -14.14 12.91
CA PHE A 172 10.61 -13.69 13.87
C PHE A 172 9.26 -14.39 13.66
N VAL A 173 8.74 -14.41 12.43
CA VAL A 173 7.46 -15.06 12.10
C VAL A 173 7.54 -16.57 12.30
N GLU A 174 8.63 -17.21 11.88
CA GLU A 174 8.88 -18.65 12.05
C GLU A 174 8.94 -19.05 13.54
N SER A 175 9.41 -18.17 14.42
CA SER A 175 9.42 -18.43 15.88
C SER A 175 8.03 -18.64 16.48
N TYR A 176 6.96 -18.24 15.78
CA TYR A 176 5.56 -18.49 16.14
C TYR A 176 4.96 -19.72 15.42
N GLY A 177 5.76 -20.44 14.62
CA GLY A 177 5.28 -21.51 13.75
C GLY A 177 4.38 -21.02 12.62
N LEU A 178 4.45 -19.72 12.29
CA LEU A 178 3.68 -19.10 11.23
C LEU A 178 4.52 -19.01 9.95
N GLN A 179 3.83 -18.82 8.82
CA GLN A 179 4.44 -18.48 7.55
C GLN A 179 3.97 -17.09 7.15
N LEU A 180 4.86 -16.31 6.52
CA LEU A 180 4.52 -14.98 6.02
C LEU A 180 3.88 -15.13 4.63
N PRO A 181 2.59 -14.83 4.43
CA PRO A 181 1.93 -15.07 3.14
C PRO A 181 2.45 -14.20 2.01
N ILE A 182 2.90 -12.99 2.35
CA ILE A 182 3.40 -11.99 1.43
C ILE A 182 4.28 -10.98 2.18
N LEU A 183 5.37 -10.54 1.53
CA LEU A 183 6.19 -9.44 2.01
C LEU A 183 6.22 -8.29 1.01
N ARG A 184 5.75 -7.11 1.43
CA ARG A 184 5.75 -5.88 0.64
C ARG A 184 7.05 -5.09 0.83
N LEU A 185 7.65 -4.63 -0.27
CA LEU A 185 8.81 -3.75 -0.26
C LEU A 185 8.34 -2.33 -0.59
N ALA A 186 8.47 -1.42 0.37
CA ALA A 186 7.94 -0.07 0.24
C ALA A 186 9.02 0.95 -0.11
N ASP A 187 8.81 1.64 -1.23
CA ASP A 187 9.53 2.84 -1.63
C ASP A 187 8.94 4.08 -0.95
N THR A 188 9.01 4.09 0.38
CA THR A 188 8.29 5.05 1.25
C THR A 188 8.53 6.52 0.93
N VAL A 189 9.66 6.86 0.30
CA VAL A 189 10.05 8.24 -0.02
C VAL A 189 10.43 8.43 -1.50
N GLY A 190 10.07 7.48 -2.37
CA GLY A 190 10.26 7.59 -3.82
C GLY A 190 11.73 7.59 -4.28
N TRP A 191 12.57 6.76 -3.68
CA TRP A 191 13.99 6.58 -4.01
C TRP A 191 14.26 5.50 -5.05
N ALA A 192 13.32 4.57 -5.24
CA ALA A 192 13.53 3.43 -6.10
C ALA A 192 13.69 3.85 -7.57
N ASN A 193 14.57 3.14 -8.26
CA ASN A 193 14.72 3.17 -9.70
C ASN A 193 14.76 1.74 -10.25
N PRO A 194 14.61 1.54 -11.58
CA PRO A 194 14.54 0.20 -12.16
C PRO A 194 15.69 -0.73 -11.75
N ASN A 195 16.91 -0.22 -11.64
CA ASN A 195 18.08 -1.00 -11.24
C ASN A 195 18.03 -1.40 -9.76
N SER A 196 17.62 -0.50 -8.87
CA SER A 196 17.51 -0.81 -7.44
C SER A 196 16.41 -1.84 -7.17
N VAL A 197 15.27 -1.74 -7.89
CA VAL A 197 14.19 -2.74 -7.82
C VAL A 197 14.68 -4.09 -8.30
N ALA A 198 15.30 -4.16 -9.49
CA ALA A 198 15.83 -5.42 -10.02
C ALA A 198 16.88 -6.05 -9.10
N THR A 199 17.76 -5.24 -8.52
CA THR A 199 18.82 -5.70 -7.60
C THR A 199 18.23 -6.31 -6.34
N LEU A 200 17.29 -5.60 -5.69
CA LEU A 200 16.69 -6.08 -4.45
C LEU A 200 15.81 -7.32 -4.69
N LEU A 201 14.95 -7.29 -5.71
CA LEU A 201 14.10 -8.44 -6.04
C LEU A 201 14.93 -9.67 -6.42
N GLY A 202 16.03 -9.49 -7.17
CA GLY A 202 16.97 -10.56 -7.52
C GLY A 202 17.57 -11.21 -6.28
N ALA A 203 18.11 -10.41 -5.35
CA ALA A 203 18.71 -10.91 -4.12
C ALA A 203 17.71 -11.65 -3.22
N LEU A 204 16.48 -11.14 -3.10
CA LEU A 204 15.42 -11.78 -2.31
C LEU A 204 14.94 -13.08 -2.95
N ARG A 205 14.73 -13.11 -4.26
CA ARG A 205 14.32 -14.30 -5.01
C ARG A 205 15.38 -15.41 -5.00
N GLU A 206 16.66 -15.04 -5.05
CA GLU A 206 17.76 -15.99 -4.94
C GLU A 206 17.80 -16.65 -3.55
N LYS A 207 17.59 -15.86 -2.49
CA LYS A 207 17.66 -16.35 -1.11
C LYS A 207 16.40 -17.06 -0.64
N TRP A 208 15.22 -16.60 -1.06
CA TRP A 208 13.91 -17.13 -0.68
C TRP A 208 13.00 -17.23 -1.91
N PRO A 209 13.16 -18.27 -2.75
CA PRO A 209 12.39 -18.41 -4.00
C PRO A 209 10.88 -18.57 -3.79
N GLU A 210 10.46 -19.10 -2.63
CA GLU A 210 9.05 -19.32 -2.28
C GLU A 210 8.41 -18.10 -1.58
N LEU A 211 9.20 -17.08 -1.23
CA LEU A 211 8.65 -15.89 -0.57
C LEU A 211 7.90 -15.05 -1.60
N ARG A 212 6.58 -14.99 -1.47
CA ARG A 212 5.76 -14.09 -2.28
C ARG A 212 6.07 -12.64 -1.91
N LEU A 213 6.45 -11.85 -2.91
CA LEU A 213 6.80 -10.44 -2.76
C LEU A 213 5.72 -9.54 -3.36
N GLY A 214 5.50 -8.39 -2.74
CA GLY A 214 4.67 -7.30 -3.25
C GLY A 214 5.45 -5.99 -3.30
N LEU A 215 4.94 -5.02 -4.08
CA LEU A 215 5.56 -3.71 -4.20
C LEU A 215 4.60 -2.60 -3.77
N HIS A 216 5.12 -1.68 -2.97
CA HIS A 216 4.46 -0.44 -2.60
C HIS A 216 5.35 0.71 -3.09
N LEU A 217 4.93 1.38 -4.17
CA LEU A 217 5.78 2.30 -4.91
C LEU A 217 5.23 3.71 -4.85
N HIS A 218 6.06 4.65 -4.42
CA HIS A 218 5.75 6.06 -4.51
C HIS A 218 6.29 6.66 -5.82
N ASP A 219 5.52 7.57 -6.43
CA ASP A 219 5.86 8.25 -7.68
C ASP A 219 6.45 9.65 -7.47
N THR A 220 7.01 9.90 -6.29
CA THR A 220 7.58 11.21 -5.90
C THR A 220 8.61 11.76 -6.89
N ARG A 221 9.30 10.88 -7.63
CA ARG A 221 10.30 11.24 -8.66
C ARG A 221 9.96 10.71 -10.06
N GLY A 222 8.73 10.28 -10.30
CA GLY A 222 8.26 9.83 -11.62
C GLY A 222 8.82 8.47 -12.07
N THR A 223 9.28 7.64 -11.12
CA THR A 223 9.88 6.33 -11.41
C THR A 223 8.95 5.15 -11.10
N ALA A 224 7.79 5.36 -10.47
CA ALA A 224 6.98 4.27 -9.94
C ALA A 224 6.45 3.34 -11.03
N MET A 225 5.96 3.87 -12.15
CA MET A 225 5.49 3.03 -13.28
C MET A 225 6.61 2.18 -13.89
N ALA A 226 7.83 2.74 -14.03
CA ALA A 226 8.99 2.00 -14.51
C ALA A 226 9.42 0.92 -13.50
N ASN A 227 9.37 1.24 -12.21
CA ASN A 227 9.64 0.29 -11.12
C ASN A 227 8.61 -0.84 -11.08
N ALA A 228 7.33 -0.53 -11.29
CA ALA A 228 6.26 -1.52 -11.38
C ALA A 228 6.47 -2.47 -12.56
N LEU A 229 6.88 -1.95 -13.73
CA LEU A 229 7.23 -2.77 -14.89
C LEU A 229 8.37 -3.76 -14.57
N ILE A 230 9.42 -3.31 -13.85
CA ILE A 230 10.47 -4.24 -13.37
C ILE A 230 9.88 -5.28 -12.42
N GLY A 231 9.02 -4.89 -11.48
CA GLY A 231 8.32 -5.83 -10.60
C GLY A 231 7.57 -6.91 -11.38
N LEU A 232 6.77 -6.51 -12.38
CA LEU A 232 6.05 -7.43 -13.25
C LEU A 232 7.01 -8.39 -13.98
N GLN A 233 8.15 -7.90 -14.48
CA GLN A 233 9.17 -8.72 -15.14
C GLN A 233 9.87 -9.71 -14.20
N PHE A 234 9.77 -9.52 -12.88
CA PHE A 234 10.24 -10.44 -11.85
C PHE A 234 9.13 -11.38 -11.34
N GLY A 235 7.92 -11.30 -11.90
CA GLY A 235 6.77 -12.09 -11.50
C GLY A 235 6.00 -11.56 -10.29
N ILE A 236 6.24 -10.31 -9.88
CA ILE A 236 5.43 -9.66 -8.84
C ILE A 236 4.00 -9.50 -9.38
N ASP A 237 3.04 -10.03 -8.64
CA ASP A 237 1.63 -10.06 -9.01
C ASP A 237 0.75 -9.18 -8.11
N THR A 238 1.33 -8.40 -7.22
CA THR A 238 0.59 -7.67 -6.20
C THR A 238 1.23 -6.33 -5.90
N PHE A 239 0.42 -5.28 -5.98
CA PHE A 239 0.86 -3.90 -5.88
C PHE A 239 -0.07 -3.12 -4.95
N ASP A 240 0.52 -2.35 -4.05
CA ASP A 240 -0.19 -1.28 -3.37
C ASP A 240 -0.19 -0.07 -4.30
N SER A 241 -1.36 0.55 -4.48
CA SER A 241 -1.53 1.75 -5.28
C SER A 241 -2.62 2.64 -4.69
N SER A 242 -2.73 3.85 -5.22
CA SER A 242 -3.71 4.82 -4.74
C SER A 242 -4.42 5.47 -5.91
N CYS A 243 -5.75 5.46 -5.89
CA CYS A 243 -6.57 6.06 -6.93
C CYS A 243 -6.22 7.56 -7.10
N ALA A 244 -6.10 8.01 -8.35
CA ALA A 244 -5.62 9.34 -8.72
C ALA A 244 -4.19 9.68 -8.27
N GLY A 245 -3.43 8.71 -7.74
CA GLY A 245 -2.11 8.95 -7.15
C GLY A 245 -2.17 9.72 -5.83
N LEU A 246 -3.29 9.58 -5.12
CA LEU A 246 -3.50 10.15 -3.79
C LEU A 246 -2.41 9.72 -2.81
N GLY A 247 -2.12 10.58 -1.85
CA GLY A 247 -1.28 10.24 -0.70
C GLY A 247 0.14 10.74 -0.85
N GLY A 248 1.02 10.16 -0.04
CA GLY A 248 2.43 10.56 0.04
C GLY A 248 2.96 10.47 1.46
N CYS A 249 4.26 10.59 1.58
CA CYS A 249 4.93 10.49 2.86
C CYS A 249 5.27 11.89 3.40
N PRO A 250 4.87 12.26 4.63
CA PRO A 250 5.28 13.53 5.25
C PRO A 250 6.81 13.69 5.32
N PHE A 251 7.54 12.57 5.35
CA PHE A 251 9.00 12.53 5.37
C PHE A 251 9.64 12.58 3.96
N ALA A 252 8.85 12.64 2.89
CA ALA A 252 9.36 12.80 1.52
C ALA A 252 10.04 14.16 1.30
N GLY A 253 9.83 15.13 2.20
CA GLY A 253 10.56 16.41 2.21
C GLY A 253 10.17 17.36 1.08
N HIS A 254 9.12 17.05 0.31
CA HIS A 254 8.68 17.81 -0.85
C HIS A 254 7.18 18.09 -0.77
N LYS A 255 6.77 19.33 -1.08
CA LYS A 255 5.36 19.72 -1.19
C LYS A 255 4.92 19.56 -2.66
N GLY A 256 3.84 18.81 -2.90
CA GLY A 256 3.19 18.72 -4.21
C GLY A 256 3.75 17.70 -5.21
N ALA A 257 4.67 16.82 -4.78
CA ALA A 257 5.05 15.65 -5.58
C ALA A 257 4.03 14.52 -5.34
N ALA A 258 3.77 13.69 -6.36
CA ALA A 258 2.91 12.53 -6.24
C ALA A 258 3.37 11.60 -5.10
N GLY A 259 2.41 11.08 -4.34
CA GLY A 259 2.66 10.10 -3.30
C GLY A 259 2.81 8.72 -3.90
N ASN A 260 1.71 7.97 -3.90
CA ASN A 260 1.64 6.61 -4.41
C ASN A 260 1.56 6.56 -5.94
N ILE A 261 1.94 5.40 -6.51
CA ILE A 261 1.61 5.03 -7.88
C ILE A 261 0.09 5.07 -8.09
N CYS A 262 -0.36 5.67 -9.20
CA CYS A 262 -1.79 5.81 -9.50
C CYS A 262 -2.41 4.44 -9.85
N THR A 263 -3.48 4.07 -9.16
CA THR A 263 -4.17 2.79 -9.39
C THR A 263 -4.65 2.65 -10.84
N GLU A 264 -5.25 3.69 -11.39
CA GLU A 264 -5.81 3.66 -12.74
C GLU A 264 -4.74 3.62 -13.83
N ASP A 265 -3.61 4.28 -13.62
CA ASP A 265 -2.49 4.27 -14.57
C ASP A 265 -1.79 2.90 -14.56
N LEU A 266 -1.63 2.29 -13.38
CA LEU A 266 -1.09 0.93 -13.24
C LEU A 266 -2.02 -0.10 -13.89
N ALA A 267 -3.32 -0.03 -13.58
CA ALA A 267 -4.32 -0.95 -14.13
C ALA A 267 -4.41 -0.82 -15.66
N PHE A 268 -4.38 0.41 -16.19
CA PHE A 268 -4.33 0.67 -17.62
C PHE A 268 -3.10 0.04 -18.26
N MET A 269 -1.89 0.31 -17.75
CA MET A 269 -0.66 -0.28 -18.29
C MET A 269 -0.74 -1.81 -18.31
N CYS A 270 -1.19 -2.44 -17.22
CA CYS A 270 -1.30 -3.89 -17.13
C CYS A 270 -2.29 -4.45 -18.16
N ALA A 271 -3.49 -3.88 -18.24
CA ALA A 271 -4.50 -4.30 -19.22
C ALA A 271 -4.00 -4.18 -20.67
N GLU A 272 -3.30 -3.09 -20.99
CA GLU A 272 -2.70 -2.84 -22.30
C GLU A 272 -1.52 -3.77 -22.63
N MET A 273 -0.83 -4.27 -21.60
CA MET A 273 0.19 -5.32 -21.72
C MET A 273 -0.40 -6.73 -21.79
N GLY A 274 -1.73 -6.89 -21.71
CA GLY A 274 -2.41 -8.19 -21.69
C GLY A 274 -2.38 -8.91 -20.34
N ILE A 275 -2.14 -8.18 -19.26
CA ILE A 275 -2.17 -8.68 -17.88
C ILE A 275 -3.54 -8.35 -17.27
N GLU A 276 -4.25 -9.36 -16.78
CA GLU A 276 -5.57 -9.18 -16.17
C GLU A 276 -5.48 -8.37 -14.88
N THR A 277 -6.42 -7.44 -14.68
CA THR A 277 -6.57 -6.70 -13.42
C THR A 277 -7.91 -7.01 -12.75
N GLY A 278 -8.94 -7.33 -13.55
CA GLY A 278 -10.32 -7.47 -13.09
C GLY A 278 -11.04 -6.13 -12.87
N VAL A 279 -10.40 -5.02 -13.21
CA VAL A 279 -10.90 -3.67 -12.94
C VAL A 279 -11.53 -3.04 -14.19
N ASP A 280 -12.69 -2.42 -14.03
CA ASP A 280 -13.29 -1.51 -15.00
C ASP A 280 -12.54 -0.17 -15.00
N LEU A 281 -11.76 0.06 -16.06
CA LEU A 281 -10.92 1.24 -16.21
C LEU A 281 -11.71 2.54 -16.39
N ASP A 282 -12.90 2.49 -17.01
CA ASP A 282 -13.72 3.68 -17.18
C ASP A 282 -14.36 4.07 -15.83
N ALA A 283 -14.87 3.09 -15.07
CA ALA A 283 -15.38 3.32 -13.71
C ALA A 283 -14.28 3.82 -12.75
N LEU A 284 -13.07 3.25 -12.83
CA LEU A 284 -11.95 3.69 -12.02
C LEU A 284 -11.48 5.11 -12.38
N ALA A 285 -11.54 5.50 -13.65
CA ALA A 285 -11.27 6.87 -14.07
C ALA A 285 -12.30 7.87 -13.49
N GLU A 286 -13.57 7.47 -13.32
CA GLU A 286 -14.56 8.29 -12.60
C GLU A 286 -14.25 8.39 -11.11
N CYS A 287 -13.79 7.31 -10.48
CA CYS A 287 -13.33 7.36 -9.08
C CYS A 287 -12.19 8.36 -8.92
N ALA A 288 -11.22 8.35 -9.84
CA ALA A 288 -10.09 9.28 -9.83
C ALA A 288 -10.53 10.75 -10.00
N ARG A 289 -11.52 11.02 -10.88
CA ARG A 289 -12.12 12.36 -11.00
C ARG A 289 -12.80 12.79 -9.70
N TYR A 290 -13.59 11.91 -9.09
CA TYR A 290 -14.26 12.21 -7.82
C TYR A 290 -13.24 12.44 -6.68
N ALA A 291 -12.16 11.66 -6.62
CA ALA A 291 -11.07 11.88 -5.67
C ALA A 291 -10.47 13.29 -5.79
N GLU A 292 -10.22 13.76 -7.02
CA GLU A 292 -9.69 15.10 -7.27
C GLU A 292 -10.67 16.21 -6.84
N GLU A 293 -11.96 16.01 -7.08
CA GLU A 293 -13.02 16.91 -6.61
C GLU A 293 -13.06 16.98 -5.08
N LEU A 294 -12.91 15.84 -4.39
CA LEU A 294 -12.93 15.77 -2.92
C LEU A 294 -11.77 16.52 -2.26
N VAL A 295 -10.56 16.38 -2.79
CA VAL A 295 -9.37 17.05 -2.23
C VAL A 295 -9.24 18.50 -2.70
N GLY A 296 -9.95 18.89 -3.76
CA GLY A 296 -10.05 20.27 -4.21
C GLY A 296 -8.76 20.82 -4.85
N HIS A 297 -7.84 19.95 -5.27
CA HIS A 297 -6.64 20.32 -6.00
C HIS A 297 -6.29 19.27 -7.06
N PRO A 298 -5.49 19.63 -8.08
CA PRO A 298 -5.12 18.68 -9.13
C PRO A 298 -4.41 17.45 -8.57
N LEU A 299 -4.74 16.28 -9.12
CA LEU A 299 -4.10 15.00 -8.82
C LEU A 299 -3.32 14.45 -10.04
N PRO A 300 -2.26 13.65 -9.83
CA PRO A 300 -1.34 13.26 -10.90
C PRO A 300 -1.87 12.21 -11.88
N GLY A 301 -2.97 11.52 -11.55
CA GLY A 301 -3.60 10.48 -12.35
C GLY A 301 -3.75 10.83 -13.84
N LYS A 302 -3.22 10.00 -14.74
CA LYS A 302 -3.21 10.28 -16.18
C LYS A 302 -4.46 9.76 -16.87
N LEU A 303 -4.94 8.57 -16.49
CA LEU A 303 -6.08 7.93 -17.14
C LEU A 303 -7.36 8.74 -16.97
N MET A 304 -7.57 9.39 -15.82
CA MET A 304 -8.73 10.27 -15.59
C MET A 304 -8.82 11.45 -16.57
N ARG A 305 -7.70 11.79 -17.24
CA ARG A 305 -7.60 12.84 -18.29
C ARG A 305 -7.54 12.26 -19.69
N GLY A 306 -6.70 11.24 -19.90
CA GLY A 306 -6.47 10.63 -21.21
C GLY A 306 -7.62 9.75 -21.71
N GLY A 307 -8.36 9.16 -20.76
CA GLY A 307 -9.38 8.14 -21.02
C GLY A 307 -8.80 6.82 -21.50
N THR A 308 -9.65 5.80 -21.56
CA THR A 308 -9.31 4.47 -22.04
C THR A 308 -9.13 4.43 -23.57
N LEU A 309 -8.48 3.37 -24.08
CA LEU A 309 -8.33 3.14 -25.51
C LEU A 309 -9.56 2.50 -26.17
N THR A 310 -10.54 2.05 -25.38
CA THR A 310 -11.74 1.34 -25.86
C THR A 310 -12.44 2.11 -26.97
N ARG A 311 -12.66 3.41 -26.79
CA ARG A 311 -13.32 4.29 -27.79
C ARG A 311 -12.57 4.41 -29.13
N TRP A 312 -11.26 4.13 -29.16
CA TRP A 312 -10.42 4.29 -30.34
C TRP A 312 -10.20 2.97 -31.11
N ARG A 313 -10.43 1.82 -30.45
CA ARG A 313 -10.27 0.48 -31.05
C ARG A 313 -11.47 0.01 -31.87
N VAL A 314 -12.63 0.62 -31.68
CA VAL A 314 -13.90 0.22 -32.33
C VAL A 314 -14.13 0.99 -33.64
N GLN A 315 -13.06 1.44 -34.32
CA GLN A 315 -13.09 2.01 -35.67
C GLN A 315 -12.62 0.99 -36.70
#